data_AF-A0A6L4ZMD4-F1
#
_entry.id   AF-A0A6L4ZMD4-F1
#
_cell.length_a   1.000
_cell.length_b   1.000
_cell.length_c   1.000
_cell.angle_alpha   90.00
_cell.angle_beta   90.00
_cell.angle_gamma   90.00
#
_symmetry.space_group_name_H-M   'P 1'
#
loop_
_entity.id
_entity.type
_entity.pdbx_description
1 polymer ?
#
loop_
_entity_poly.entity_id
_entity_poly.type
_entity_poly.pdbx_seq_one_letter_code
_entity_poly.pdbx_strand_id
1 'polypeptide(L)' 'MKSYKTIDLFAGIGGIRLGFQAYGCENVFSSE' A
#
# COMPACT_ATOMS: atom_id res chain seq x y z
N MET A 1 5.33 16.71 -7.00
CA MET A 1 4.09 15.97 -6.65
C MET A 1 4.32 15.25 -5.33
N LYS A 2 3.42 15.34 -4.35
CA LYS A 2 3.58 14.59 -3.08
C LYS A 2 3.06 13.17 -3.29
N SER A 3 3.86 12.16 -2.93
CA SER A 3 3.42 10.75 -2.88
C SER A 3 2.87 10.46 -1.48
N TYR A 4 1.74 9.77 -1.41
CA TYR A 4 1.14 9.33 -0.15
C TYR A 4 1.78 8.02 0.29
N LYS A 5 2.00 7.88 1.61
CA LYS A 5 2.51 6.65 2.22
C LYS A 5 1.35 5.84 2.78
N THR A 6 1.37 4.53 2.58
CA THR A 6 0.36 3.60 3.11
C THR A 6 0.99 2.58 4.05
N ILE A 7 0.20 2.12 5.02
CA ILE A 7 0.45 0.87 5.76
C ILE A 7 -0.64 -0.14 5.38
N ASP A 8 -0.27 -1.41 5.27
CA ASP A 8 -1.16 -2.49 4.82
C ASP A 8 -1.30 -3.52 5.95
N LEU A 9 -2.44 -3.51 6.63
CA LEU A 9 -2.73 -4.35 7.78
C LEU A 9 -3.66 -5.49 7.36
N PHE A 10 -3.39 -6.72 7.83
CA PHE A 10 -4.07 -7.93 7.38
C PHE A 10 -3.96 -8.06 5.85
N ALA A 11 -2.74 -7.89 5.36
CA ALA A 11 -2.43 -7.62 3.95
C ALA A 11 -2.91 -8.74 3.00
N GLY A 12 -3.04 -9.95 3.48
CA GLY A 12 -3.19 -11.19 2.74
C GLY A 12 -2.16 -11.28 1.62
N ILE A 13 -2.65 -11.43 0.40
CA ILE A 13 -1.84 -11.43 -0.82
C ILE A 13 -1.52 -10.01 -1.35
N GLY A 14 -1.92 -8.96 -0.63
CA GLY A 14 -1.58 -7.56 -0.92
C GLY A 14 -2.47 -6.89 -1.98
N GLY A 15 -3.71 -7.35 -2.16
CA GLY A 15 -4.63 -6.81 -3.19
C GLY A 15 -4.92 -5.32 -3.02
N ILE A 16 -5.15 -4.87 -1.77
CA ILE A 16 -5.41 -3.45 -1.46
C ILE A 16 -4.16 -2.60 -1.72
N ARG A 17 -2.98 -3.08 -1.30
CA ARG A 17 -1.69 -2.42 -1.58
C ARG A 17 -1.47 -2.19 -3.08
N LEU A 18 -1.71 -3.19 -3.91
CA LEU A 18 -1.58 -3.05 -5.37
C LEU A 18 -2.51 -1.96 -5.92
N GLY A 19 -3.72 -1.85 -5.38
CA GLY A 19 -4.65 -0.77 -5.72
C GLY A 19 -4.07 0.62 -5.44
N PHE A 20 -3.51 0.85 -4.26
CA PHE A 20 -2.89 2.14 -3.92
C PHE A 20 -1.62 2.43 -4.73
N GLN A 21 -0.79 1.41 -5.00
CA GLN A 21 0.41 1.55 -5.82
C GLN A 21 0.09 1.96 -7.27
N ALA A 22 -1.04 1.50 -7.83
CA ALA A 22 -1.51 1.92 -9.15
C ALA A 22 -1.82 3.43 -9.24
N TYR A 23 -2.07 4.09 -8.11
CA TYR A 23 -2.27 5.54 -8.00
C TYR A 23 -1.03 6.29 -7.48
N GLY A 24 0.15 5.66 -7.48
CA GLY A 24 1.42 6.30 -7.12
C GLY A 24 1.66 6.46 -5.61
N CYS A 25 0.94 5.70 -4.79
CA CYS A 25 1.22 5.62 -3.35
C CYS A 25 2.39 4.66 -3.06
N GLU A 26 3.16 4.97 -2.03
CA GLU A 26 4.28 4.15 -1.55
C GLU A 26 3.83 3.37 -0.30
N ASN A 27 3.88 2.04 -0.36
CA ASN A 27 3.68 1.23 0.85
C ASN A 27 4.99 1.18 1.65
N VAL A 28 4.92 1.54 2.94
CA VAL A 28 6.09 1.59 3.82
C VAL A 28 6.07 0.54 4.94
N PHE A 29 4.95 -0.18 5.09
CA PHE A 29 4.79 -1.23 6.09
C PHE A 29 3.66 -2.18 5.70
N SER A 30 3.87 -3.48 5.89
CA SER A 30 2.83 -4.49 5.75
C SER A 30 2.88 -5.45 6.94
N SER A 31 1.72 -5.81 7.47
CA SER A 31 1.55 -6.85 8.48
C SER A 31 0.46 -7.81 8.01
N GLU A 32 0.77 -9.09 8.10
CA GLU A 32 -0.21 -10.17 7.97
C GLU A 32 -0.57 -10.72 9.34
#